data_AF-A0A5J5DCD1-F1
#
_entry.id   AF-A0A5J5DCD1-F1
#
_cell.length_a   1.000
_cell.length_b   1.000
_cell.length_c   1.000
_cell.angle_alpha   90.00
_cell.angle_beta   90.00
_cell.angle_gamma   90.00
#
_symmetry.space_group_name_H-M   'P 1'
#
loop_
_entity.id
_entity.type
_entity.pdbx_description
1 polymer ?
#
loop_
_entity_poly.entity_id
_entity_poly.type
_entity_poly.pdbx_seq_one_letter_code
_entity_poly.pdbx_strand_id
1 'polypeptide(L)'
;MSTKEKLISHVMKEEPVGSRNKVTVVGVGMVGMASAISILLKDLCDELALVDVMEDKLKGEVMDLQHGSLFLKTHKIVADKDYSVTANSKVVVVTAGARQQEGESRLNLVQRNVNIFKFIIPNIVKYSPNCILMVVSNPVDILTYVAWKLSGFPRHRVIGSGTNLDSARFRHLMGEKLHLHPSSCHGWIIGEHGDSSVPVWSGVNVAGVSLQGLNPQMGSEGDSENWKAVHKLVVDGAYEVIKLKGYTSWAIGMSVADLVESIIKNLHKVHPVSTLVQGMHGVKDEVFLSVPCVLGNSGLTDVIHMTLKPDEEKQLVKSAETLWGVQKELTLPHTALNPEAQPHPASPSRNVGLGPPPFASGRPAPPELCPSPPSFSSEACRSQLRSEMRGWCPRQWCHLCLGLKRKRVRGDSQSSSCMLILDQLFSAAPLNDGGAADGASDQRGLFGLQMRLDAHRRELSKHDNHHLQQAHQDPEEEPGPAGAGAVLCCAALHC
;
A
#
# COMPACT_ATOMS: atom_id res chain seq x y z
N MET A 1 11.82 14.48 41.84
CA MET A 1 10.81 13.98 40.88
C MET A 1 11.17 14.44 39.48
N SER A 2 11.20 13.51 38.52
CA SER A 2 11.42 13.80 37.09
C SER A 2 10.26 14.60 36.48
N THR A 3 10.46 15.23 35.32
CA THR A 3 9.37 15.89 34.57
C THR A 3 8.19 14.94 34.33
N LYS A 4 8.48 13.67 34.01
CA LYS A 4 7.47 12.63 33.82
C LYS A 4 6.65 12.41 35.08
N GLU A 5 7.30 12.27 36.24
CA GLU A 5 6.63 12.05 37.53
C GLU A 5 5.77 13.23 37.97
N LYS A 6 6.14 14.46 37.60
CA LYS A 6 5.33 15.65 37.86
C LYS A 6 4.14 15.79 36.90
N LEU A 7 4.30 15.32 35.67
CA LEU A 7 3.30 15.47 34.61
C LEU A 7 2.26 14.34 34.62
N ILE A 8 2.66 13.10 34.92
CA ILE A 8 1.85 11.90 34.73
C ILE A 8 1.69 11.16 36.06
N SER A 9 0.44 10.89 36.46
CA SER A 9 0.11 9.97 37.54
C SER A 9 -0.25 8.59 36.99
N HIS A 10 0.40 7.55 37.51
CA HIS A 10 0.08 6.17 37.15
C HIS A 10 -1.11 5.66 37.98
N VAL A 11 -2.19 5.27 37.30
CA VAL A 11 -3.41 4.74 37.94
C VAL A 11 -3.39 3.20 38.00
N MET A 12 -2.87 2.55 36.95
CA MET A 12 -2.73 1.11 36.88
C MET A 12 -1.39 0.68 37.49
N LYS A 13 -1.42 -0.39 38.30
CA LYS A 13 -0.21 -0.98 38.90
C LYS A 13 0.52 -1.95 37.97
N GLU A 14 -0.21 -2.58 37.06
CA GLU A 14 0.28 -3.58 36.11
C GLU A 14 0.69 -2.93 34.79
N GLU A 15 1.59 -3.58 34.04
CA GLU A 15 1.94 -3.13 32.69
C GLU A 15 0.75 -3.31 31.72
N PRO A 16 0.61 -2.44 30.71
CA PRO A 16 -0.42 -2.60 29.69
C PRO A 16 -0.38 -3.99 29.05
N VAL A 17 -1.57 -4.53 28.75
CA VAL A 17 -1.70 -5.75 27.93
C VAL A 17 -0.94 -5.53 26.62
N GLY A 18 -0.04 -6.47 26.28
CA GLY A 18 0.78 -6.40 25.08
C GLY A 18 -0.04 -6.25 23.79
N SER A 19 0.65 -5.96 22.68
CA SER A 19 0.01 -5.77 21.37
C SER A 19 -0.93 -6.92 21.01
N ARG A 20 -2.13 -6.54 20.52
CA ARG A 20 -3.18 -7.48 20.13
C ARG A 20 -3.12 -7.84 18.66
N ASN A 21 -2.66 -6.94 17.81
CA ASN A 21 -2.63 -7.10 16.35
C ASN A 21 -1.21 -6.87 15.81
N LYS A 22 -0.22 -7.44 16.49
CA LYS A 22 1.17 -7.33 16.06
C LYS A 22 1.38 -7.96 14.69
N VAL A 23 2.06 -7.24 13.81
CA VAL A 23 2.51 -7.73 12.51
C VAL A 23 4.03 -7.67 12.45
N THR A 24 4.66 -8.70 11.90
CA THR A 24 6.11 -8.73 11.63
C THR A 24 6.37 -8.78 10.14
N VAL A 25 7.36 -8.02 9.66
CA VAL A 25 7.91 -8.13 8.32
C VAL A 25 9.37 -8.58 8.42
N VAL A 26 9.68 -9.72 7.80
CA VAL A 26 11.05 -10.26 7.72
C VAL A 26 11.63 -9.94 6.35
N GLY A 27 12.75 -9.22 6.36
CA GLY A 27 13.39 -8.60 5.21
C GLY A 27 12.95 -7.14 5.05
N VAL A 28 13.89 -6.20 5.13
CA VAL A 28 13.67 -4.75 4.88
C VAL A 28 14.20 -4.34 3.50
N GLY A 29 14.04 -5.24 2.52
CA GLY A 29 14.22 -4.92 1.11
C GLY A 29 13.08 -4.04 0.56
N MET A 30 13.13 -3.75 -0.74
CA MET A 30 12.11 -2.92 -1.39
C MET A 30 10.67 -3.47 -1.23
N VAL A 31 10.51 -4.80 -1.27
CA VAL A 31 9.21 -5.48 -1.05
C VAL A 31 8.78 -5.42 0.42
N GLY A 32 9.72 -5.66 1.34
CA GLY A 32 9.48 -5.58 2.78
C GLY A 32 9.02 -4.20 3.22
N MET A 33 9.73 -3.15 2.81
CA MET A 33 9.38 -1.77 3.16
C MET A 33 8.07 -1.32 2.49
N ALA A 34 7.82 -1.71 1.23
CA ALA A 34 6.53 -1.44 0.59
C ALA A 34 5.36 -2.14 1.31
N SER A 35 5.58 -3.35 1.83
CA SER A 35 4.57 -4.06 2.63
C SER A 35 4.37 -3.38 3.99
N ALA A 36 5.45 -3.05 4.69
CA ALA A 36 5.44 -2.38 5.99
C ALA A 36 4.68 -1.05 5.94
N ILE A 37 5.01 -0.16 5.00
CA ILE A 37 4.34 1.13 4.88
C ILE A 37 2.87 0.98 4.48
N SER A 38 2.53 0.03 3.61
CA SER A 38 1.14 -0.22 3.21
C SER A 38 0.29 -0.75 4.38
N ILE A 39 0.87 -1.57 5.25
CA ILE A 39 0.24 -2.08 6.47
C ILE A 39 0.00 -0.95 7.48
N LEU A 40 1.01 -0.08 7.68
CA LEU A 40 0.92 1.08 8.57
C LEU A 40 -0.15 2.07 8.11
N LEU A 41 -0.15 2.44 6.82
CA LEU A 41 -1.10 3.40 6.25
C LEU A 41 -2.54 2.89 6.22
N LYS A 42 -2.77 1.57 6.35
CA LYS A 42 -4.09 0.95 6.45
C LYS A 42 -4.53 0.69 7.90
N ASP A 43 -3.75 1.15 8.89
CA ASP A 43 -4.01 0.98 10.33
C ASP A 43 -4.23 -0.49 10.72
N LEU A 44 -3.47 -1.42 10.14
CA LEU A 44 -3.71 -2.87 10.31
C LEU A 44 -3.02 -3.46 11.55
N CYS A 45 -2.12 -2.74 12.21
CA CYS A 45 -1.42 -3.23 13.39
C CYS A 45 -1.30 -2.16 14.47
N ASP A 46 -1.35 -2.59 15.73
CA ASP A 46 -0.99 -1.75 16.87
C ASP A 46 0.53 -1.80 17.14
N GLU A 47 1.21 -2.90 16.82
CA GLU A 47 2.68 -3.01 16.82
C GLU A 47 3.21 -3.58 15.49
N LEU A 48 4.21 -2.91 14.91
CA LEU A 48 4.97 -3.41 13.77
C LEU A 48 6.38 -3.79 14.21
N ALA A 49 6.82 -5.02 13.88
CA ALA A 49 8.19 -5.47 14.08
C ALA A 49 8.89 -5.73 12.73
N LEU A 50 10.13 -5.25 12.59
CA LEU A 50 10.96 -5.50 11.42
C LEU A 50 12.17 -6.35 11.80
N VAL A 51 12.51 -7.32 10.95
CA VAL A 51 13.71 -8.15 11.14
C VAL A 51 14.49 -8.22 9.84
N ASP A 52 15.80 -7.97 9.92
CA ASP A 52 16.74 -8.17 8.82
C ASP A 52 18.14 -8.47 9.38
N VAL A 53 19.00 -9.05 8.56
CA VAL A 53 20.40 -9.33 8.91
C VAL A 53 21.30 -8.10 8.74
N MET A 54 20.87 -7.11 7.95
CA MET A 54 21.58 -5.86 7.71
C MET A 54 21.23 -4.82 8.79
N GLU A 55 21.98 -4.81 9.90
CA GLU A 55 21.70 -4.01 11.10
C GLU A 55 21.57 -2.50 10.83
N ASP A 56 22.54 -1.90 10.13
CA ASP A 56 22.50 -0.45 9.85
C ASP A 56 21.31 -0.07 8.98
N LYS A 57 21.01 -0.88 7.97
CA LYS A 57 19.85 -0.67 7.12
C LYS A 57 18.57 -0.79 7.94
N LEU A 58 18.44 -1.85 8.72
CA LEU A 58 17.29 -2.10 9.59
C LEU A 58 17.03 -0.93 10.55
N LYS A 59 18.09 -0.41 11.16
CA LYS A 59 18.02 0.77 12.04
C LYS A 59 17.59 2.03 11.29
N GLY A 60 18.12 2.25 10.09
CA GLY A 60 17.72 3.38 9.24
C GLY A 60 16.24 3.33 8.88
N GLU A 61 15.77 2.18 8.39
CA GLU A 61 14.37 1.97 7.96
C GLU A 61 13.39 2.12 9.13
N VAL A 62 13.72 1.58 10.31
CA VAL A 62 12.83 1.72 11.49
C VAL A 62 12.79 3.17 12.00
N MET A 63 13.91 3.88 12.00
CA MET A 63 13.95 5.29 12.41
C MET A 63 13.14 6.17 11.47
N ASP A 64 13.22 5.93 10.16
CA ASP A 64 12.45 6.71 9.18
C ASP A 64 10.94 6.51 9.36
N LEU A 65 10.50 5.26 9.56
CA LEU A 65 9.10 4.98 9.91
C LEU A 65 8.68 5.60 11.24
N GLN A 66 9.57 5.58 12.25
CA GLN A 66 9.30 6.18 13.56
C GLN A 66 9.18 7.70 13.49
N HIS A 67 9.96 8.40 12.65
CA HIS A 67 9.79 9.83 12.41
C HIS A 67 8.42 10.16 11.82
N GLY A 68 7.82 9.22 11.07
CA GLY A 68 6.46 9.31 10.57
C GLY A 68 5.35 9.00 11.58
N SER A 69 5.66 8.62 12.83
CA SER A 69 4.67 8.11 13.81
C SER A 69 3.50 9.07 14.06
N LEU A 70 3.70 10.38 13.94
CA LEU A 70 2.63 11.39 14.10
C LEU A 70 1.50 11.20 13.08
N PHE A 71 1.81 10.66 11.90
CA PHE A 71 0.88 10.47 10.79
C PHE A 71 0.30 9.05 10.73
N LEU A 72 0.63 8.20 11.71
CA LEU A 72 0.23 6.80 11.78
C LEU A 72 -0.57 6.54 13.06
N LYS A 73 -1.35 5.45 13.08
CA LYS A 73 -2.09 5.01 14.29
C LYS A 73 -1.46 3.81 15.00
N THR A 74 -0.35 3.29 14.47
CA THR A 74 0.44 2.22 15.09
C THR A 74 1.33 2.82 16.18
N HIS A 75 1.07 2.49 17.45
CA HIS A 75 1.75 3.12 18.59
C HIS A 75 3.22 2.70 18.76
N LYS A 76 3.63 1.57 18.17
CA LYS A 76 4.95 0.99 18.37
C LYS A 76 5.49 0.36 17.09
N ILE A 77 6.65 0.84 16.67
CA ILE A 77 7.42 0.31 15.55
C ILE A 77 8.79 -0.06 16.10
N VAL A 78 9.15 -1.33 16.03
CA VAL A 78 10.41 -1.87 16.57
C VAL A 78 11.15 -2.67 15.52
N ALA A 79 12.45 -2.80 15.68
CA ALA A 79 13.27 -3.62 14.81
C ALA A 79 14.45 -4.20 15.57
N ASP A 80 14.80 -5.44 15.24
CA ASP A 80 16.01 -6.11 15.73
C ASP A 80 16.40 -7.22 14.73
N LYS A 81 17.67 -7.60 14.73
CA LYS A 81 18.15 -8.80 14.05
C LYS A 81 17.72 -10.07 14.78
N ASP A 82 17.60 -10.00 16.11
CA ASP A 82 17.12 -11.11 16.92
C ASP A 82 15.60 -11.28 16.82
N TYR A 83 15.16 -12.51 16.59
CA TYR A 83 13.74 -12.82 16.37
C TYR A 83 12.86 -12.68 17.62
N SER A 84 13.43 -12.48 18.82
CA SER A 84 12.64 -12.19 20.02
C SER A 84 11.79 -10.92 19.87
N VAL A 85 12.23 -9.95 19.05
CA VAL A 85 11.44 -8.76 18.70
C VAL A 85 10.11 -9.12 18.01
N THR A 86 10.01 -10.31 17.41
CA THR A 86 8.82 -10.80 16.71
C THR A 86 7.82 -11.49 17.62
N ALA A 87 8.10 -11.59 18.93
CA ALA A 87 7.24 -12.36 19.83
C ALA A 87 5.79 -11.88 19.83
N ASN A 88 4.87 -12.85 19.81
CA ASN A 88 3.41 -12.68 19.83
C ASN A 88 2.81 -12.00 18.58
N SER A 89 3.44 -12.16 17.42
CA SER A 89 2.87 -11.68 16.15
C SER A 89 1.65 -12.49 15.73
N LYS A 90 0.62 -11.81 15.22
CA LYS A 90 -0.53 -12.44 14.58
C LYS A 90 -0.24 -12.85 13.15
N VAL A 91 0.43 -11.99 12.39
CA VAL A 91 0.84 -12.26 11.02
C VAL A 91 2.32 -11.97 10.87
N VAL A 92 3.04 -12.89 10.22
CA VAL A 92 4.46 -12.70 9.89
C VAL A 92 4.61 -12.79 8.38
N VAL A 93 4.98 -11.66 7.77
CA VAL A 93 5.21 -11.51 6.33
C VAL A 93 6.68 -11.80 6.04
N VAL A 94 6.97 -12.83 5.26
CA VAL A 94 8.33 -13.23 4.90
C VAL A 94 8.64 -12.76 3.49
N THR A 95 9.49 -11.73 3.40
CA THR A 95 9.94 -11.12 2.12
C THR A 95 11.44 -11.34 1.86
N ALA A 96 12.16 -11.87 2.86
CA ALA A 96 13.57 -12.18 2.77
C ALA A 96 13.84 -13.34 1.80
N GLY A 97 14.79 -13.14 0.90
CA GLY A 97 15.22 -14.15 -0.06
C GLY A 97 16.38 -13.66 -0.91
N ALA A 98 17.16 -14.60 -1.41
CA ALA A 98 18.11 -14.40 -2.48
C ALA A 98 17.38 -14.01 -3.77
N ARG A 99 17.99 -13.10 -4.52
CA ARG A 99 17.63 -12.81 -5.91
C ARG A 99 18.36 -13.79 -6.83
N GLN A 100 17.73 -14.09 -7.96
CA GLN A 100 18.36 -14.86 -9.02
C GLN A 100 19.59 -14.12 -9.54
N GLN A 101 20.71 -14.82 -9.64
CA GLN A 101 21.91 -14.32 -10.29
C GLN A 101 21.87 -14.63 -11.79
N GLU A 102 22.58 -13.85 -12.60
CA GLU A 102 22.68 -14.10 -14.04
C GLU A 102 23.29 -15.49 -14.30
N GLY A 103 22.63 -16.30 -15.14
CA GLY A 103 23.04 -17.68 -15.42
C GLY A 103 22.69 -18.69 -14.31
N GLU A 104 22.07 -18.28 -13.20
CA GLU A 104 21.66 -19.19 -12.12
C GLU A 104 20.42 -20.01 -12.49
N SER A 105 20.49 -21.33 -12.30
CA SER A 105 19.34 -22.20 -12.49
C SER A 105 18.25 -21.93 -11.44
N ARG A 106 16.98 -22.14 -11.83
CA ARG A 106 15.84 -22.01 -10.92
C ARG A 106 15.98 -22.88 -9.67
N LEU A 107 16.53 -24.09 -9.81
CA LEU A 107 16.75 -25.02 -8.71
C LEU A 107 17.81 -24.50 -7.71
N ASN A 108 18.91 -23.91 -8.20
CA ASN A 108 19.95 -23.34 -7.34
C ASN A 108 19.42 -22.16 -6.52
N LEU A 109 18.64 -21.28 -7.15
CA LEU A 109 17.95 -20.18 -6.47
C LEU A 109 17.04 -20.70 -5.35
N VAL A 110 16.22 -21.71 -5.66
CA VAL A 110 15.33 -22.34 -4.67
C VAL A 110 16.14 -22.90 -3.51
N GLN A 111 17.24 -23.61 -3.77
CA GLN A 111 18.05 -24.22 -2.72
C GLN A 111 18.69 -23.17 -1.79
N ARG A 112 19.12 -22.02 -2.33
CA ARG A 112 19.61 -20.88 -1.52
C ARG A 112 18.51 -20.32 -0.63
N ASN A 113 17.31 -20.13 -1.18
CA ASN A 113 16.16 -19.64 -0.42
C ASN A 113 15.68 -20.65 0.64
N VAL A 114 15.75 -21.96 0.36
CA VAL A 114 15.52 -23.02 1.36
C VAL A 114 16.49 -22.89 2.52
N ASN A 115 17.79 -22.66 2.25
CA ASN A 115 18.79 -22.50 3.32
C ASN A 115 18.56 -21.25 4.16
N ILE A 116 18.12 -20.14 3.54
CA ILE A 116 17.67 -18.95 4.25
C ILE A 116 16.45 -19.28 5.14
N PHE A 117 15.44 -19.98 4.60
CA PHE A 117 14.23 -20.34 5.33
C PHE A 117 14.48 -21.30 6.49
N LYS A 118 15.49 -22.18 6.40
CA LYS A 118 15.93 -23.05 7.51
C LYS A 118 16.37 -22.25 8.74
N PHE A 119 16.83 -21.01 8.57
CA PHE A 119 17.14 -20.11 9.68
C PHE A 119 15.93 -19.25 10.08
N ILE A 120 15.19 -18.70 9.11
CA ILE A 120 14.09 -17.75 9.38
C ILE A 120 12.89 -18.44 10.04
N ILE A 121 12.37 -19.51 9.44
CA ILE A 121 11.06 -20.08 9.80
C ILE A 121 11.05 -20.65 11.23
N PRO A 122 12.04 -21.47 11.66
CA PRO A 122 12.05 -22.00 13.03
C PRO A 122 12.12 -20.90 14.10
N ASN A 123 12.85 -19.82 13.85
CA ASN A 123 12.92 -18.69 14.77
C ASN A 123 11.59 -17.94 14.88
N ILE A 124 10.87 -17.75 13.76
CA ILE A 124 9.51 -17.18 13.80
C ILE A 124 8.59 -18.05 14.65
N VAL A 125 8.57 -19.37 14.40
CA VAL A 125 7.70 -20.32 15.12
C VAL A 125 7.99 -20.33 16.62
N LYS A 126 9.28 -20.25 17.01
CA LYS A 126 9.71 -20.19 18.40
C LYS A 126 9.07 -19.02 19.17
N TYR A 127 9.04 -17.83 18.58
CA TYR A 127 8.57 -16.62 19.26
C TYR A 127 7.09 -16.29 18.98
N SER A 128 6.53 -16.82 17.90
CA SER A 128 5.15 -16.61 17.48
C SER A 128 4.46 -17.91 17.06
N PRO A 129 4.26 -18.87 17.98
CA PRO A 129 3.73 -20.20 17.66
C PRO A 129 2.29 -20.19 17.11
N ASN A 130 1.56 -19.10 17.35
CA ASN A 130 0.17 -18.91 16.95
C ASN A 130 -0.02 -18.01 15.72
N CYS A 131 1.06 -17.56 15.07
CA CYS A 131 0.94 -16.67 13.92
C CYS A 131 0.44 -17.39 12.66
N ILE A 132 0.04 -16.57 11.69
CA ILE A 132 -0.12 -16.95 10.28
C ILE A 132 1.11 -16.48 9.53
N LEU A 133 1.73 -17.38 8.77
CA LEU A 133 2.85 -17.09 7.88
C LEU A 133 2.29 -16.64 6.53
N MET A 134 2.70 -15.44 6.10
CA MET A 134 2.43 -14.89 4.77
C MET A 134 3.75 -14.87 3.99
N VAL A 135 3.96 -15.84 3.11
CA VAL A 135 5.19 -15.97 2.32
C VAL A 135 5.06 -15.13 1.05
N VAL A 136 6.02 -14.24 0.83
CA VAL A 136 6.10 -13.37 -0.36
C VAL A 136 7.38 -13.64 -1.16
N SER A 137 8.41 -14.16 -0.50
CA SER A 137 9.67 -14.53 -1.13
C SER A 137 9.47 -15.49 -2.30
N ASN A 138 10.21 -15.28 -3.40
CA ASN A 138 10.07 -16.06 -4.61
C ASN A 138 11.10 -17.20 -4.75
N PRO A 139 10.75 -18.33 -5.41
CA PRO A 139 9.45 -18.63 -6.00
C PRO A 139 8.41 -18.99 -4.93
N VAL A 140 7.34 -18.19 -4.85
CA VAL A 140 6.45 -18.15 -3.68
C VAL A 140 5.74 -19.47 -3.40
N ASP A 141 5.31 -20.18 -4.44
CA ASP A 141 4.60 -21.45 -4.28
C ASP A 141 5.48 -22.52 -3.63
N ILE A 142 6.73 -22.64 -4.11
CA ILE A 142 7.71 -23.58 -3.56
C ILE A 142 8.14 -23.14 -2.16
N LEU A 143 8.39 -21.85 -1.94
CA LEU A 143 8.82 -21.36 -0.62
C LEU A 143 7.70 -21.41 0.42
N THR A 144 6.43 -21.40 0.00
CA THR A 144 5.28 -21.64 0.88
C THR A 144 5.25 -23.10 1.33
N TYR A 145 5.46 -24.05 0.43
CA TYR A 145 5.65 -25.46 0.77
C TYR A 145 6.81 -25.65 1.76
N VAL A 146 7.96 -25.02 1.50
CA VAL A 146 9.14 -25.08 2.37
C VAL A 146 8.85 -24.50 3.75
N ALA A 147 8.20 -23.33 3.82
CA ALA A 147 7.79 -22.73 5.09
C ALA A 147 6.82 -23.63 5.86
N TRP A 148 5.90 -24.30 5.16
CA TRP A 148 4.96 -25.25 5.77
C TRP A 148 5.71 -26.43 6.40
N LYS A 149 6.60 -27.08 5.65
CA LYS A 149 7.39 -28.21 6.16
C LYS A 149 8.33 -27.83 7.31
N LEU A 150 8.96 -26.66 7.25
CA LEU A 150 9.89 -26.17 8.28
C LEU A 150 9.19 -25.66 9.54
N SER A 151 7.99 -25.10 9.41
CA SER A 151 7.25 -24.54 10.56
C SER A 151 6.53 -25.60 11.39
N GLY A 152 6.12 -26.70 10.77
CA GLY A 152 5.21 -27.67 11.41
C GLY A 152 3.81 -27.11 11.67
N PHE A 153 3.47 -25.95 11.09
CA PHE A 153 2.15 -25.38 11.24
C PHE A 153 1.09 -26.17 10.46
N PRO A 154 -0.17 -26.14 10.92
CA PRO A 154 -1.26 -26.65 10.10
C PRO A 154 -1.36 -25.81 8.83
N ARG A 155 -1.71 -26.46 7.70
CA ARG A 155 -1.67 -25.84 6.35
C ARG A 155 -2.41 -24.51 6.26
N HIS A 156 -3.50 -24.34 7.02
CA HIS A 156 -4.32 -23.12 6.99
C HIS A 156 -3.59 -21.88 7.51
N ARG A 157 -2.48 -22.04 8.27
CA ARG A 157 -1.67 -20.93 8.78
C ARG A 157 -0.42 -20.63 7.95
N VAL A 158 -0.25 -21.28 6.79
CA VAL A 158 0.89 -21.03 5.90
C VAL A 158 0.36 -20.70 4.51
N ILE A 159 0.44 -19.42 4.16
CA ILE A 159 -0.19 -18.86 2.97
C ILE A 159 0.90 -18.18 2.14
N GLY A 160 0.96 -18.46 0.85
CA GLY A 160 1.80 -17.70 -0.07
C GLY A 160 1.00 -16.58 -0.73
N SER A 161 1.61 -15.43 -0.99
CA SER A 161 0.95 -14.31 -1.68
C SER A 161 0.38 -14.71 -3.04
N GLY A 162 1.01 -15.71 -3.68
CA GLY A 162 0.49 -16.38 -4.87
C GLY A 162 0.13 -15.42 -6.00
N THR A 163 -0.93 -15.76 -6.72
CA THR A 163 -1.42 -15.02 -7.88
C THR A 163 -2.37 -13.85 -7.54
N ASN A 164 -2.40 -13.38 -6.29
CA ASN A 164 -3.22 -12.24 -5.88
C ASN A 164 -2.81 -10.97 -6.66
N LEU A 165 -1.50 -10.76 -6.83
CA LEU A 165 -0.98 -9.64 -7.62
C LEU A 165 -1.22 -9.84 -9.12
N ASP A 166 -1.06 -11.06 -9.64
CA ASP A 166 -1.28 -11.37 -11.07
C ASP A 166 -2.75 -11.16 -11.45
N SER A 167 -3.67 -11.56 -10.56
CA SER A 167 -5.10 -11.28 -10.72
C SER A 167 -5.41 -9.78 -10.66
N ALA A 168 -4.74 -9.02 -9.78
CA ALA A 168 -4.88 -7.57 -9.74
C ALA A 168 -4.38 -6.90 -11.04
N ARG A 169 -3.24 -7.35 -11.59
CA ARG A 169 -2.71 -6.90 -12.89
C ARG A 169 -3.66 -7.25 -14.03
N PHE A 170 -4.19 -8.48 -14.04
CA PHE A 170 -5.15 -8.92 -15.04
C PHE A 170 -6.40 -8.05 -15.05
N ARG A 171 -6.95 -7.76 -13.87
CA ARG A 171 -8.12 -6.87 -13.70
C ARG A 171 -7.81 -5.42 -14.08
N HIS A 172 -6.58 -4.97 -13.86
CA HIS A 172 -6.13 -3.65 -14.31
C HIS A 172 -6.15 -3.54 -15.84
N LEU A 173 -5.49 -4.47 -16.53
CA LEU A 173 -5.41 -4.48 -18.00
C LEU A 173 -6.80 -4.70 -18.65
N MET A 174 -7.64 -5.53 -18.04
CA MET A 174 -9.05 -5.66 -18.43
C MET A 174 -9.79 -4.33 -18.27
N GLY A 175 -9.57 -3.61 -17.16
CA GLY A 175 -10.12 -2.28 -16.92
C GLY A 175 -9.65 -1.25 -17.96
N GLU A 176 -8.37 -1.27 -18.35
CA GLU A 176 -7.86 -0.40 -19.41
C GLU A 176 -8.54 -0.69 -20.76
N LYS A 177 -8.67 -1.97 -21.12
CA LYS A 177 -9.28 -2.40 -22.38
C LYS A 177 -10.78 -2.08 -22.46
N LEU A 178 -11.49 -2.14 -21.33
CA LEU A 178 -12.94 -1.89 -21.26
C LEU A 178 -13.29 -0.47 -20.79
N HIS A 179 -12.29 0.34 -20.44
CA HIS A 179 -12.45 1.66 -19.81
C HIS A 179 -13.29 1.62 -18.52
N LEU A 180 -13.00 0.64 -17.66
CA LEU A 180 -13.65 0.44 -16.37
C LEU A 180 -12.64 0.41 -15.23
N HIS A 181 -13.07 0.78 -14.03
CA HIS A 181 -12.22 0.62 -12.85
C HIS A 181 -11.98 -0.87 -12.56
N PRO A 182 -10.75 -1.30 -12.20
CA PRO A 182 -10.42 -2.72 -12.00
C PRO A 182 -11.24 -3.42 -10.91
N SER A 183 -11.82 -2.66 -9.96
CA SER A 183 -12.73 -3.21 -8.95
C SER A 183 -14.00 -3.81 -9.55
N SER A 184 -14.45 -3.31 -10.70
CA SER A 184 -15.66 -3.72 -11.41
C SER A 184 -15.39 -4.76 -12.51
N CYS A 185 -14.12 -5.06 -12.76
CA CYS A 185 -13.66 -6.11 -13.66
C CYS A 185 -13.30 -7.35 -12.84
N HIS A 186 -13.92 -8.49 -13.12
CA HIS A 186 -13.69 -9.73 -12.39
C HIS A 186 -13.04 -10.76 -13.32
N GLY A 187 -11.89 -11.27 -12.90
CA GLY A 187 -11.12 -12.29 -13.59
C GLY A 187 -10.05 -12.84 -12.65
N TRP A 188 -9.72 -14.11 -12.81
CA TRP A 188 -8.85 -14.85 -11.90
C TRP A 188 -7.66 -15.42 -12.66
N ILE A 189 -6.47 -15.15 -12.15
CA ILE A 189 -5.25 -15.89 -12.49
C ILE A 189 -5.01 -16.87 -11.34
N ILE A 190 -4.92 -18.16 -11.64
CA ILE A 190 -4.65 -19.24 -10.68
C ILE A 190 -3.39 -20.02 -11.10
N GLY A 191 -3.02 -21.07 -10.37
CA GLY A 191 -1.81 -21.86 -10.66
C GLY A 191 -0.56 -21.25 -10.05
N GLU A 192 0.59 -21.50 -10.68
CA GLU A 192 1.87 -20.91 -10.32
C GLU A 192 1.83 -19.38 -10.40
N HIS A 193 2.43 -18.70 -9.41
CA HIS A 193 2.86 -17.31 -9.59
C HIS A 193 4.08 -17.25 -10.52
N GLY A 194 3.83 -17.17 -11.83
CA GLY A 194 4.88 -17.17 -12.85
C GLY A 194 4.38 -17.59 -14.23
N ASP A 195 5.30 -18.11 -15.03
CA ASP A 195 5.11 -18.38 -16.46
C ASP A 195 4.04 -19.45 -16.74
N SER A 196 3.79 -20.39 -15.81
CA SER A 196 2.71 -21.39 -15.95
C SER A 196 1.40 -21.00 -15.26
N SER A 197 1.22 -19.73 -14.92
CA SER A 197 -0.07 -19.21 -14.41
C SER A 197 -1.22 -19.43 -15.40
N VAL A 198 -2.43 -19.60 -14.87
CA VAL A 198 -3.61 -19.99 -15.65
C VAL A 198 -4.68 -18.89 -15.59
N PRO A 199 -5.00 -18.24 -16.73
CA PRO A 199 -6.13 -17.32 -16.81
C PRO A 199 -7.44 -18.11 -16.94
N VAL A 200 -8.36 -17.93 -15.99
CA VAL A 200 -9.68 -18.59 -16.01
C VAL A 200 -10.66 -17.77 -16.84
N TRP A 201 -10.55 -17.87 -18.16
CA TRP A 201 -11.39 -17.14 -19.13
C TRP A 201 -12.89 -17.41 -18.93
N SER A 202 -13.25 -18.63 -18.55
CA SER A 202 -14.63 -19.03 -18.28
C SER A 202 -15.29 -18.24 -17.14
N GLY A 203 -14.49 -17.70 -16.20
CA GLY A 203 -14.95 -16.91 -15.07
C GLY A 203 -14.89 -15.39 -15.27
N VAL A 204 -14.37 -14.90 -16.41
CA VAL A 204 -14.20 -13.47 -16.65
C VAL A 204 -15.54 -12.79 -16.87
N ASN A 205 -15.83 -11.74 -16.09
CA ASN A 205 -17.11 -11.03 -16.14
C ASN A 205 -17.02 -9.56 -15.69
N VAL A 206 -18.02 -8.78 -16.11
CA VAL A 206 -18.34 -7.45 -15.57
C VAL A 206 -19.79 -7.47 -15.14
N ALA A 207 -20.07 -7.07 -13.90
CA ALA A 207 -21.43 -7.08 -13.33
C ALA A 207 -22.18 -8.42 -13.52
N GLY A 208 -21.45 -9.55 -13.50
CA GLY A 208 -22.01 -10.89 -13.71
C GLY A 208 -22.24 -11.28 -15.17
N VAL A 209 -22.03 -10.38 -16.14
CA VAL A 209 -22.10 -10.71 -17.57
C VAL A 209 -20.81 -11.41 -17.99
N SER A 210 -20.91 -12.68 -18.40
CA SER A 210 -19.77 -13.46 -18.86
C SER A 210 -19.20 -12.90 -20.15
N LEU A 211 -17.91 -12.54 -20.14
CA LEU A 211 -17.22 -12.02 -21.31
C LEU A 211 -17.00 -13.12 -22.36
N GLN A 212 -16.72 -14.35 -21.94
CA GLN A 212 -16.63 -15.49 -22.86
C GLN A 212 -18.00 -15.90 -23.42
N GLY A 213 -19.10 -15.55 -22.76
CA GLY A 213 -20.46 -15.68 -23.32
C GLY A 213 -20.71 -14.72 -24.48
N LEU A 214 -20.07 -13.54 -24.48
CA LEU A 214 -20.15 -12.55 -25.57
C LEU A 214 -19.13 -12.82 -26.68
N ASN A 215 -17.92 -13.24 -26.31
CA ASN A 215 -16.86 -13.66 -27.22
C ASN A 215 -16.45 -15.12 -26.90
N PRO A 216 -17.08 -16.12 -27.55
CA PRO A 216 -16.77 -17.54 -27.31
C PRO A 216 -15.32 -17.94 -27.62
N GLN A 217 -14.63 -17.17 -28.45
CA GLN A 217 -13.22 -17.39 -28.79
C GLN A 217 -12.25 -16.71 -27.82
N MET A 218 -12.75 -15.98 -26.81
CA MET A 218 -11.93 -15.25 -25.84
C MET A 218 -10.85 -16.15 -25.21
N GLY A 219 -9.60 -15.68 -25.28
CA GLY A 219 -8.44 -16.37 -24.74
C GLY A 219 -7.86 -17.48 -25.63
N SER A 220 -8.49 -17.77 -26.78
CA SER A 220 -7.96 -18.69 -27.79
C SER A 220 -7.09 -17.97 -28.83
N GLU A 221 -6.43 -18.74 -29.71
CA GLU A 221 -5.68 -18.20 -30.86
C GLU A 221 -6.59 -17.56 -31.92
N GLY A 222 -7.87 -17.94 -31.97
CA GLY A 222 -8.85 -17.42 -32.93
C GLY A 222 -9.57 -16.15 -32.46
N ASP A 223 -9.17 -15.60 -31.31
CA ASP A 223 -9.77 -14.40 -30.74
C ASP A 223 -9.37 -13.14 -31.53
N SER A 224 -10.32 -12.55 -32.25
CA SER A 224 -10.07 -11.32 -33.03
C SER A 224 -9.68 -10.12 -32.16
N GLU A 225 -10.06 -10.12 -30.88
CA GLU A 225 -9.68 -9.07 -29.94
C GLU A 225 -8.37 -9.38 -29.21
N ASN A 226 -7.80 -10.57 -29.41
CA ASN A 226 -6.54 -11.01 -28.81
C ASN A 226 -6.49 -10.83 -27.28
N TRP A 227 -7.52 -11.28 -26.55
CA TRP A 227 -7.52 -11.25 -25.09
C TRP A 227 -6.40 -12.07 -24.48
N LYS A 228 -5.92 -13.10 -25.18
CA LYS A 228 -4.76 -13.89 -24.74
C LYS A 228 -3.50 -13.02 -24.50
N ALA A 229 -3.32 -11.94 -25.26
CA ALA A 229 -2.24 -10.99 -25.02
C ALA A 229 -2.32 -10.30 -23.64
N VAL A 230 -3.52 -10.14 -23.07
CA VAL A 230 -3.68 -9.58 -21.72
C VAL A 230 -3.02 -10.48 -20.68
N HIS A 231 -3.21 -11.80 -20.74
CA HIS A 231 -2.52 -12.72 -19.82
C HIS A 231 -1.00 -12.71 -20.05
N LYS A 232 -0.55 -12.64 -21.31
CA LYS A 232 0.88 -12.49 -21.61
C LYS A 232 1.47 -11.24 -20.96
N LEU A 233 0.79 -10.10 -21.01
CA LEU A 233 1.22 -8.86 -20.34
C LEU A 233 1.22 -8.98 -18.81
N VAL A 234 0.35 -9.80 -18.21
CA VAL A 234 0.39 -10.06 -16.77
C VAL A 234 1.67 -10.76 -16.37
N VAL A 235 2.04 -11.83 -17.10
CA VAL A 235 3.28 -12.58 -16.89
C VAL A 235 4.50 -11.70 -17.17
N ASP A 236 4.51 -11.03 -18.33
CA ASP A 236 5.62 -10.21 -18.80
C ASP A 236 5.81 -8.94 -17.96
N GLY A 237 4.75 -8.45 -17.30
CA GLY A 237 4.74 -7.18 -16.56
C GLY A 237 5.70 -7.16 -15.36
N ALA A 238 5.98 -8.30 -14.72
CA ALA A 238 7.01 -8.36 -13.69
C ALA A 238 8.41 -8.11 -14.29
N TYR A 239 8.72 -8.74 -15.41
CA TYR A 239 10.01 -8.61 -16.10
C TYR A 239 10.20 -7.21 -16.66
N GLU A 240 9.16 -6.61 -17.23
CA GLU A 240 9.21 -5.25 -17.76
C GLU A 240 9.48 -4.21 -16.66
N VAL A 241 8.77 -4.30 -15.53
CA VAL A 241 9.01 -3.39 -14.39
C VAL A 241 10.42 -3.57 -13.84
N ILE A 242 10.93 -4.80 -13.77
CA ILE A 242 12.31 -5.05 -13.33
C ILE A 242 13.31 -4.47 -14.34
N LYS A 243 13.06 -4.61 -15.65
CA LYS A 243 13.91 -4.02 -16.69
C LYS A 243 13.97 -2.50 -16.59
N LEU A 244 12.85 -1.84 -16.28
CA LEU A 244 12.74 -0.38 -16.23
C LEU A 244 13.20 0.23 -14.89
N LYS A 245 12.82 -0.39 -13.76
CA LYS A 245 13.04 0.14 -12.40
C LYS A 245 14.14 -0.60 -11.61
N GLY A 246 14.53 -1.78 -12.05
CA GLY A 246 15.48 -2.68 -11.37
C GLY A 246 14.86 -3.60 -10.31
N TYR A 247 13.60 -3.40 -9.93
CA TYR A 247 12.89 -4.21 -8.92
C TYR A 247 11.38 -3.93 -8.91
N THR A 248 10.62 -4.84 -8.29
CA THR A 248 9.20 -4.61 -7.92
C THR A 248 9.08 -4.25 -6.43
N SER A 249 8.07 -3.44 -6.08
CA SER A 249 7.84 -3.05 -4.68
C SER A 249 6.39 -2.66 -4.39
N TRP A 250 5.88 -1.60 -5.02
CA TRP A 250 4.63 -0.96 -4.63
C TRP A 250 3.40 -1.86 -4.80
N ALA A 251 3.23 -2.46 -5.98
CA ALA A 251 2.07 -3.30 -6.26
C ALA A 251 2.02 -4.55 -5.38
N ILE A 252 3.17 -5.18 -5.11
CA ILE A 252 3.24 -6.32 -4.20
C ILE A 252 3.02 -5.90 -2.74
N GLY A 253 3.55 -4.75 -2.29
CA GLY A 253 3.28 -4.23 -0.95
C GLY A 253 1.80 -3.96 -0.69
N MET A 254 1.10 -3.38 -1.68
CA MET A 254 -0.36 -3.18 -1.61
C MET A 254 -1.13 -4.50 -1.62
N SER A 255 -0.71 -5.47 -2.45
CA SER A 255 -1.28 -6.83 -2.50
C SER A 255 -1.15 -7.53 -1.14
N VAL A 256 0.03 -7.47 -0.51
CA VAL A 256 0.27 -8.04 0.82
C VAL A 256 -0.61 -7.37 1.88
N ALA A 257 -0.74 -6.05 1.85
CA ALA A 257 -1.56 -5.33 2.82
C ALA A 257 -3.07 -5.64 2.67
N ASP A 258 -3.56 -5.92 1.46
CA ASP A 258 -4.93 -6.42 1.22
C ASP A 258 -5.15 -7.81 1.83
N LEU A 259 -4.17 -8.72 1.68
CA LEU A 259 -4.22 -10.05 2.32
C LEU A 259 -4.17 -9.97 3.86
N VAL A 260 -3.26 -9.14 4.40
CA VAL A 260 -3.15 -8.91 5.85
C VAL A 260 -4.43 -8.29 6.40
N GLU A 261 -5.07 -7.38 5.66
CA GLU A 261 -6.34 -6.78 6.07
C GLU A 261 -7.44 -7.84 6.22
N SER A 262 -7.58 -8.75 5.25
CA SER A 262 -8.56 -9.85 5.33
C SER A 262 -8.34 -10.75 6.54
N ILE A 263 -7.08 -11.01 6.89
CA ILE A 263 -6.71 -11.82 8.04
C ILE A 263 -6.99 -11.06 9.35
N ILE A 264 -6.42 -9.87 9.52
CA ILE A 264 -6.49 -9.11 10.78
C ILE A 264 -7.92 -8.70 11.12
N LYS A 265 -8.70 -8.26 10.11
CA LYS A 265 -10.08 -7.81 10.30
C LYS A 265 -11.09 -8.96 10.18
N ASN A 266 -10.64 -10.20 9.99
CA ASN A 266 -11.49 -11.37 9.82
C ASN A 266 -12.58 -11.16 8.76
N LEU A 267 -12.20 -10.76 7.54
CA LEU A 267 -13.16 -10.33 6.52
C LEU A 267 -13.81 -11.47 5.74
N HIS A 268 -13.22 -12.68 5.75
CA HIS A 268 -13.68 -13.80 4.92
C HIS A 268 -13.75 -13.43 3.43
N LYS A 269 -12.81 -12.59 2.96
CA LYS A 269 -12.67 -12.26 1.54
C LYS A 269 -11.98 -13.40 0.79
N VAL A 270 -12.35 -13.55 -0.49
CA VAL A 270 -11.75 -14.54 -1.39
C VAL A 270 -10.55 -13.94 -2.12
N HIS A 271 -9.40 -14.61 -2.06
CA HIS A 271 -8.16 -14.22 -2.72
C HIS A 271 -7.52 -15.41 -3.42
N PRO A 272 -6.90 -15.25 -4.61
CA PRO A 272 -6.14 -16.33 -5.23
C PRO A 272 -4.73 -16.34 -4.62
N VAL A 273 -4.54 -17.22 -3.62
CA VAL A 273 -3.30 -17.32 -2.84
C VAL A 273 -2.76 -18.73 -2.86
N SER A 274 -1.45 -18.87 -2.67
CA SER A 274 -0.79 -20.17 -2.70
C SER A 274 -1.16 -21.02 -1.49
N THR A 275 -1.68 -22.22 -1.73
CA THR A 275 -2.08 -23.20 -0.72
C THR A 275 -1.86 -24.63 -1.22
N LEU A 276 -1.95 -25.62 -0.33
CA LEU A 276 -1.89 -27.04 -0.68
C LEU A 276 -3.14 -27.46 -1.46
N VAL A 277 -2.96 -27.82 -2.73
CA VAL A 277 -4.06 -28.19 -3.66
C VAL A 277 -4.20 -29.70 -3.90
N GLN A 278 -3.50 -30.52 -3.11
CA GLN A 278 -3.62 -31.97 -3.20
C GLN A 278 -5.10 -32.42 -3.13
N GLY A 279 -5.52 -33.24 -4.08
CA GLY A 279 -6.88 -33.75 -4.22
C GLY A 279 -7.82 -32.83 -5.00
N MET A 280 -7.36 -31.67 -5.49
CA MET A 280 -8.17 -30.71 -6.25
C MET A 280 -7.82 -30.80 -7.74
N HIS A 281 -8.83 -30.73 -8.62
CA HIS A 281 -8.64 -30.62 -10.08
C HIS A 281 -7.65 -31.65 -10.66
N GLY A 282 -7.70 -32.90 -10.17
CA GLY A 282 -6.83 -33.99 -10.61
C GLY A 282 -5.40 -33.99 -10.04
N VAL A 283 -5.02 -33.00 -9.23
CA VAL A 283 -3.69 -32.91 -8.62
C VAL A 283 -3.55 -33.90 -7.46
N LYS A 284 -2.56 -34.79 -7.52
CA LYS A 284 -2.36 -35.87 -6.52
C LYS A 284 -1.21 -35.58 -5.56
N ASP A 285 -0.25 -34.77 -5.97
CA ASP A 285 0.97 -34.51 -5.22
C ASP A 285 0.77 -33.39 -4.17
N GLU A 286 1.67 -33.33 -3.18
CA GLU A 286 1.68 -32.28 -2.16
C GLU A 286 2.26 -30.97 -2.71
N VAL A 287 1.57 -30.36 -3.67
CA VAL A 287 2.00 -29.12 -4.31
C VAL A 287 1.24 -27.92 -3.76
N PHE A 288 1.97 -26.84 -3.55
CA PHE A 288 1.40 -25.52 -3.30
C PHE A 288 1.29 -24.75 -4.62
N LEU A 289 0.13 -24.16 -4.88
CA LEU A 289 -0.12 -23.20 -5.96
C LEU A 289 -1.37 -22.40 -5.64
N SER A 290 -1.66 -21.39 -6.47
CA SER A 290 -2.75 -20.45 -6.18
C SER A 290 -4.11 -20.95 -6.65
N VAL A 291 -5.08 -20.93 -5.75
CA VAL A 291 -6.52 -21.11 -6.02
C VAL A 291 -7.31 -20.11 -5.16
N PRO A 292 -8.57 -19.78 -5.49
CA PRO A 292 -9.33 -18.82 -4.69
C PRO A 292 -9.64 -19.38 -3.31
N CYS A 293 -9.20 -18.69 -2.27
CA CYS A 293 -9.31 -19.10 -0.88
C CYS A 293 -9.95 -18.01 -0.03
N VAL A 294 -10.75 -18.40 0.96
CA VAL A 294 -11.35 -17.49 1.95
C VAL A 294 -10.35 -17.25 3.07
N LEU A 295 -9.98 -15.98 3.29
CA LEU A 295 -9.04 -15.59 4.35
C LEU A 295 -9.76 -14.93 5.54
N GLY A 296 -9.45 -15.40 6.74
CA GLY A 296 -9.93 -14.87 8.01
C GLY A 296 -8.82 -14.85 9.08
N ASN A 297 -9.19 -14.59 10.33
CA ASN A 297 -8.25 -14.45 11.46
C ASN A 297 -7.51 -15.74 11.83
N SER A 298 -7.97 -16.88 11.31
CA SER A 298 -7.36 -18.20 11.47
C SER A 298 -6.51 -18.59 10.25
N GLY A 299 -6.32 -17.67 9.29
CA GLY A 299 -5.61 -17.89 8.04
C GLY A 299 -6.58 -18.28 6.92
N LEU A 300 -6.24 -19.35 6.20
CA LEU A 300 -7.05 -19.89 5.12
C LEU A 300 -8.18 -20.76 5.68
N THR A 301 -9.41 -20.27 5.60
CA THR A 301 -10.59 -20.97 6.15
C THR A 301 -11.21 -21.95 5.16
N ASP A 302 -11.35 -21.55 3.89
CA ASP A 302 -12.02 -22.34 2.86
C ASP A 302 -11.31 -22.20 1.52
N VAL A 303 -11.50 -23.17 0.63
CA VAL A 303 -11.06 -23.13 -0.77
C VAL A 303 -12.29 -23.18 -1.67
N ILE A 304 -12.37 -22.26 -2.62
CA ILE A 304 -13.46 -22.22 -3.60
C ILE A 304 -13.20 -23.27 -4.68
N HIS A 305 -14.10 -24.23 -4.81
CA HIS A 305 -14.03 -25.23 -5.87
C HIS A 305 -14.51 -24.65 -7.19
N MET A 306 -13.58 -24.23 -8.05
CA MET A 306 -13.91 -23.56 -9.32
C MET A 306 -14.42 -24.55 -10.35
N THR A 307 -15.44 -24.17 -11.13
CA THR A 307 -15.86 -24.94 -12.31
C THR A 307 -14.98 -24.58 -13.50
N LEU A 308 -13.87 -25.28 -13.66
CA LEU A 308 -12.91 -25.05 -14.76
C LEU A 308 -13.34 -25.79 -16.04
N LYS A 309 -13.03 -25.19 -17.19
CA LYS A 309 -13.10 -25.92 -18.47
C LYS A 309 -11.96 -26.95 -18.56
N PRO A 310 -12.11 -28.03 -19.38
CA PRO A 310 -11.07 -29.05 -19.52
C PRO A 310 -9.68 -28.51 -19.86
N ASP A 311 -9.60 -27.48 -20.71
CA ASP A 311 -8.32 -26.85 -21.07
C ASP A 311 -7.72 -26.00 -19.95
N GLU A 312 -8.55 -25.38 -19.10
CA GLU A 312 -8.11 -24.61 -17.93
C GLU A 312 -7.63 -25.57 -16.83
N GLU A 313 -8.35 -26.67 -16.59
CA GLU A 313 -7.94 -27.73 -15.67
C GLU A 313 -6.63 -28.39 -16.12
N LYS A 314 -6.48 -28.69 -17.41
CA LYS A 314 -5.24 -29.23 -17.96
C LYS A 314 -4.05 -28.29 -17.77
N GLN A 315 -4.25 -26.98 -17.92
CA GLN A 315 -3.21 -25.98 -17.65
C GLN A 315 -2.85 -25.94 -16.17
N LEU A 316 -3.84 -26.02 -15.27
CA LEU A 316 -3.62 -26.06 -13.83
C LEU A 316 -2.81 -27.29 -13.41
N VAL A 317 -3.15 -28.47 -13.94
CA VAL A 317 -2.39 -29.71 -13.71
C VAL A 317 -0.95 -29.58 -14.22
N LYS A 318 -0.76 -29.02 -15.42
CA LYS A 318 0.60 -28.78 -15.96
C LYS A 318 1.42 -27.83 -15.07
N SER A 319 0.78 -26.80 -14.52
CA SER A 319 1.41 -25.88 -13.57
C SER A 319 1.82 -26.60 -12.28
N ALA A 320 0.94 -27.44 -11.74
CA ALA A 320 1.22 -28.32 -10.61
C ALA A 320 2.40 -29.26 -10.87
N GLU A 321 2.43 -29.93 -12.02
CA GLU A 321 3.52 -30.84 -12.42
C GLU A 321 4.87 -30.11 -12.51
N THR A 322 4.87 -28.89 -13.06
CA THR A 322 6.07 -28.04 -13.18
C THR A 322 6.64 -27.71 -11.80
N LEU A 323 5.77 -27.31 -10.86
CA LEU A 323 6.16 -27.00 -9.48
C LEU A 323 6.61 -28.25 -8.72
N TRP A 324 5.88 -29.34 -8.87
CA TRP A 324 6.20 -30.63 -8.24
C TRP A 324 7.55 -31.18 -8.71
N GLY A 325 7.86 -31.00 -10.00
CA GLY A 325 9.14 -31.36 -10.59
C GLY A 325 10.34 -30.77 -9.84
N VAL A 326 10.20 -29.54 -9.32
CA VAL A 326 11.22 -28.89 -8.50
C VAL A 326 11.10 -29.26 -7.03
N GLN A 327 9.87 -29.30 -6.49
CA GLN A 327 9.61 -29.57 -5.06
C GLN A 327 10.12 -30.94 -4.61
N LYS A 328 9.97 -31.97 -5.46
CA LYS A 328 10.40 -33.34 -5.15
C LYS A 328 11.92 -33.50 -5.01
N GLU A 329 12.69 -32.58 -5.59
CA GLU A 329 14.16 -32.59 -5.54
C GLU A 329 14.71 -31.87 -4.30
N LEU A 330 13.84 -31.22 -3.52
CA LEU A 330 14.26 -30.48 -2.33
C LEU A 330 14.63 -31.42 -1.18
N THR A 331 15.84 -31.26 -0.67
CA THR A 331 16.27 -31.91 0.57
C THR A 331 15.86 -31.07 1.78
N LEU A 332 14.68 -31.38 2.32
CA LEU A 332 14.20 -30.82 3.58
C LEU A 332 14.59 -31.76 4.74
N PRO A 333 14.95 -31.23 5.92
CA PRO A 333 15.13 -32.08 7.09
C PRO A 333 13.81 -32.82 7.34
N HIS A 334 13.86 -34.13 7.53
CA HIS A 334 12.69 -34.92 7.94
C HIS A 334 12.20 -34.35 9.27
N THR A 335 11.18 -33.50 9.25
CA THR A 335 10.43 -33.18 10.45
C THR A 335 9.70 -34.45 10.82
N ALA A 336 10.11 -35.06 11.94
CA ALA A 336 9.32 -36.08 12.59
C ALA A 336 7.91 -35.51 12.75
N LEU A 337 6.95 -36.07 12.01
CA LEU A 337 5.54 -35.88 12.26
C LEU A 337 5.34 -36.27 13.72
N ASN A 338 5.20 -35.30 14.61
CA ASN A 338 4.82 -35.56 15.98
C ASN A 338 3.29 -35.72 15.95
N PRO A 339 2.74 -36.94 16.07
CA PRO A 339 1.30 -37.16 15.89
C PRO A 339 0.48 -36.72 17.12
N GLU A 340 1.10 -36.09 18.12
CA GLU A 340 0.47 -35.72 19.39
C GLU A 340 0.53 -34.20 19.64
N ALA A 341 -0.01 -33.39 18.72
CA ALA A 341 -0.54 -32.09 19.11
C ALA A 341 -1.97 -32.30 19.63
N GLN A 342 -2.10 -32.67 20.91
CA GLN A 342 -3.41 -32.73 21.57
C GLN A 342 -4.10 -31.37 21.48
N PRO A 343 -5.42 -31.31 21.23
CA PRO A 343 -6.15 -30.04 21.27
C PRO A 343 -6.10 -29.50 22.70
N HIS A 344 -5.44 -28.36 22.90
CA HIS A 344 -5.55 -27.61 24.15
C HIS A 344 -7.03 -27.27 24.39
N PRO A 345 -7.55 -27.44 25.62
CA PRO A 345 -8.95 -27.23 25.91
C PRO A 345 -9.30 -25.76 25.71
N ALA A 346 -10.42 -25.52 25.03
CA ALA A 346 -11.04 -24.22 24.90
C ALA A 346 -11.17 -23.56 26.29
N SER A 347 -10.66 -22.34 26.41
CA SER A 347 -10.91 -21.48 27.56
C SER A 347 -12.43 -21.36 27.80
N PRO A 348 -12.92 -21.53 29.04
CA PRO A 348 -14.35 -21.54 29.30
C PRO A 348 -14.96 -20.17 28.99
N SER A 349 -15.94 -20.15 28.09
CA SER A 349 -16.84 -19.04 27.87
C SER A 349 -17.56 -18.73 29.18
N ARG A 350 -17.25 -17.57 29.78
CA ARG A 350 -18.08 -17.00 30.84
C ARG A 350 -19.42 -16.58 30.22
N ASN A 351 -20.44 -17.42 30.41
CA ASN A 351 -21.83 -17.04 30.30
C ASN A 351 -22.12 -15.92 31.32
N VAL A 352 -22.11 -14.67 30.88
CA VAL A 352 -22.73 -13.58 31.64
C VAL A 352 -24.20 -13.55 31.23
N GLY A 353 -25.03 -14.15 32.07
CA GLY A 353 -26.48 -14.07 31.96
C GLY A 353 -26.94 -12.62 32.07
N LEU A 354 -27.69 -12.17 31.08
CA LEU A 354 -28.45 -10.92 31.09
C LEU A 354 -29.65 -11.11 32.03
N GLY A 355 -29.60 -10.50 33.21
CA GLY A 355 -30.76 -10.22 34.06
C GLY A 355 -30.95 -8.70 34.15
N PRO A 356 -32.19 -8.18 34.12
CA PRO A 356 -32.43 -6.74 34.18
C PRO A 356 -32.33 -6.24 35.63
N PRO A 357 -31.83 -5.02 35.90
CA PRO A 357 -31.92 -4.43 37.23
C PRO A 357 -33.29 -3.77 37.45
N PRO A 358 -33.74 -3.65 38.72
CA PRO A 358 -35.05 -3.12 39.07
C PRO A 358 -35.11 -1.58 39.04
N PHE A 359 -36.30 -1.07 38.73
CA PHE A 359 -36.70 0.33 38.85
C PHE A 359 -36.67 0.81 40.31
N ALA A 360 -36.07 1.98 40.56
CA ALA A 360 -36.41 2.82 41.70
C ALA A 360 -36.31 4.31 41.30
N SER A 361 -37.38 5.03 41.65
CA SER A 361 -37.74 6.39 41.32
C SER A 361 -37.08 7.45 42.22
N GLY A 362 -36.65 8.57 41.63
CA GLY A 362 -36.36 9.81 42.36
C GLY A 362 -35.83 10.92 41.45
N ARG A 363 -36.64 11.95 41.18
CA ARG A 363 -36.23 13.19 40.48
C ARG A 363 -35.57 14.18 41.44
N PRO A 364 -34.65 15.03 40.95
CA PRO A 364 -34.89 16.47 40.99
C PRO A 364 -34.68 17.17 39.63
N ALA A 365 -35.22 18.39 39.52
CA ALA A 365 -35.33 19.27 38.34
C ALA A 365 -33.98 19.90 37.89
N PRO A 366 -33.90 20.53 36.68
CA PRO A 366 -32.65 20.77 35.97
C PRO A 366 -32.01 22.13 36.29
N PRO A 367 -30.68 22.29 36.12
CA PRO A 367 -30.08 23.60 35.90
C PRO A 367 -29.79 23.87 34.41
N GLU A 368 -29.72 25.16 34.14
CA GLU A 368 -29.75 25.89 32.88
C GLU A 368 -28.61 25.62 31.89
N LEU A 369 -28.90 25.95 30.62
CA LEU A 369 -28.01 25.95 29.47
C LEU A 369 -26.88 26.99 29.57
N CYS A 370 -25.66 26.61 29.17
CA CYS A 370 -24.58 27.51 28.72
C CYS A 370 -23.73 26.83 27.62
N PRO A 371 -23.01 27.63 26.80
CA PRO A 371 -23.06 27.53 25.33
C PRO A 371 -21.99 26.65 24.67
N SER A 372 -22.26 26.31 23.41
CA SER A 372 -21.41 25.60 22.45
C SER A 372 -20.09 26.33 22.10
N PRO A 373 -19.01 25.60 21.75
CA PRO A 373 -17.71 26.18 21.39
C PRO A 373 -17.74 26.84 19.99
N PRO A 374 -16.84 27.81 19.71
CA PRO A 374 -16.86 28.52 18.44
C PRO A 374 -16.31 27.67 17.29
N SER A 375 -16.96 27.78 16.14
CA SER A 375 -16.46 27.38 14.83
C SER A 375 -15.25 28.23 14.44
N PHE A 376 -14.14 27.60 14.04
CA PHE A 376 -13.02 28.29 13.40
C PHE A 376 -13.47 28.85 12.03
N SER A 377 -13.48 30.17 11.87
CA SER A 377 -13.69 30.83 10.58
C SER A 377 -12.37 30.96 9.82
N SER A 378 -12.45 30.90 8.50
CA SER A 378 -11.34 31.08 7.55
C SER A 378 -10.66 32.47 7.62
N GLU A 379 -11.16 33.36 8.45
CA GLU A 379 -10.75 34.75 8.59
C GLU A 379 -9.58 34.91 9.59
N ALA A 380 -9.50 34.04 10.60
CA ALA A 380 -8.37 34.00 11.54
C ALA A 380 -7.07 33.57 10.86
N CYS A 381 -7.13 32.60 9.94
CA CYS A 381 -5.97 32.16 9.15
C CYS A 381 -5.50 33.26 8.16
N ARG A 382 -6.45 33.99 7.53
CA ARG A 382 -6.15 35.12 6.64
C ARG A 382 -5.58 36.34 7.36
N SER A 383 -5.91 36.51 8.64
CA SER A 383 -5.36 37.56 9.52
C SER A 383 -3.88 37.30 9.83
N GLN A 384 -3.55 36.04 10.14
CA GLN A 384 -2.21 35.61 10.53
C GLN A 384 -1.22 35.65 9.35
N LEU A 385 -1.64 35.20 8.17
CA LEU A 385 -0.87 35.35 6.92
C LEU A 385 -0.61 36.83 6.57
N ARG A 386 -1.59 37.72 6.83
CA ARG A 386 -1.44 39.16 6.61
C ARG A 386 -0.51 39.85 7.62
N SER A 387 -0.28 39.28 8.80
CA SER A 387 0.71 39.82 9.74
C SER A 387 2.13 39.34 9.39
N GLU A 388 2.29 38.11 8.92
CA GLU A 388 3.61 37.56 8.53
C GLU A 388 4.17 38.22 7.26
N MET A 389 3.32 38.56 6.28
CA MET A 389 3.76 39.18 5.02
C MET A 389 4.12 40.67 5.15
N ARG A 390 3.70 41.36 6.22
CA ARG A 390 4.06 42.77 6.47
C ARG A 390 5.53 42.97 6.87
N GLY A 391 6.24 41.90 7.21
CA GLY A 391 7.67 41.94 7.56
C GLY A 391 8.64 41.81 6.38
N TRP A 392 8.15 41.62 5.16
CA TRP A 392 9.00 41.34 4.00
C TRP A 392 9.50 42.62 3.34
N CYS A 393 10.83 42.71 3.14
CA CYS A 393 11.43 43.87 2.51
C CYS A 393 11.21 43.87 0.98
N PRO A 394 11.31 45.04 0.30
CA PRO A 394 11.07 45.16 -1.14
C PRO A 394 11.93 44.22 -2.02
N ARG A 395 13.12 43.82 -1.57
CA ARG A 395 13.97 42.84 -2.31
C ARG A 395 13.41 41.42 -2.27
N GLN A 396 12.75 41.03 -1.19
CA GLN A 396 12.14 39.70 -1.04
C GLN A 396 10.91 39.57 -1.96
N TRP A 397 10.13 40.65 -2.10
CA TRP A 397 9.04 40.75 -3.07
C TRP A 397 9.52 40.71 -4.52
N CYS A 398 10.60 41.43 -4.83
CA CYS A 398 11.18 41.45 -6.18
C CYS A 398 11.68 40.05 -6.62
N HIS A 399 12.29 39.29 -5.71
CA HIS A 399 12.76 37.93 -5.97
C HIS A 399 11.62 36.94 -6.26
N LEU A 400 10.50 37.07 -5.55
CA LEU A 400 9.31 36.24 -5.76
C LEU A 400 8.68 36.51 -7.14
N CYS A 401 8.52 37.79 -7.50
CA CYS A 401 7.95 38.20 -8.79
C CYS A 401 8.86 37.83 -9.99
N LEU A 402 10.19 37.93 -9.83
CA LEU A 402 11.16 37.51 -10.86
C LEU A 402 11.20 35.99 -11.03
N GLY A 403 11.05 35.24 -9.94
CA GLY A 403 10.98 33.77 -9.96
C GLY A 403 9.74 33.26 -10.70
N LEU A 404 8.58 33.89 -10.48
CA LEU A 404 7.32 33.55 -11.15
C LEU A 404 7.33 33.92 -12.64
N LYS A 405 7.93 35.06 -13.02
CA LYS A 405 8.14 35.42 -14.45
C LYS A 405 9.02 34.42 -15.19
N ARG A 406 10.11 33.94 -14.58
CA ARG A 406 11.01 32.95 -15.22
C ARG A 406 10.34 31.58 -15.43
N LYS A 407 9.42 31.18 -14.55
CA LYS A 407 8.67 29.92 -14.69
C LYS A 407 7.58 29.97 -15.76
N ARG A 408 6.96 31.14 -15.99
CA ARG A 408 5.95 31.33 -17.05
C ARG A 408 6.54 31.29 -18.47
N VAL A 409 7.75 31.81 -18.65
CA VAL A 409 8.49 31.74 -19.94
C VAL A 409 8.85 30.29 -20.32
N ARG A 410 8.81 29.34 -19.37
CA ARG A 410 9.09 27.90 -19.59
C ARG A 410 7.83 27.04 -19.79
N GLY A 411 6.66 27.65 -20.00
CA GLY A 411 5.43 26.93 -20.38
C GLY A 411 4.76 26.11 -19.27
N ASP A 412 5.03 26.40 -18.00
CA ASP A 412 4.51 25.64 -16.87
C ASP A 412 3.07 26.06 -16.50
N SER A 413 2.09 25.17 -16.71
CA SER A 413 0.65 25.44 -16.54
C SER A 413 0.25 25.77 -15.09
N GLN A 414 1.03 25.33 -14.09
CA GLN A 414 0.81 25.65 -12.68
C GLN A 414 1.09 27.12 -12.34
N SER A 415 1.92 27.81 -13.13
CA SER A 415 2.28 29.22 -12.89
C SER A 415 1.11 30.18 -13.16
N SER A 416 0.21 29.82 -14.07
CA SER A 416 -0.99 30.60 -14.40
C SER A 416 -2.03 30.55 -13.29
N SER A 417 -2.19 29.41 -12.61
CA SER A 417 -3.11 29.26 -11.48
C SER A 417 -2.68 30.07 -10.24
N CYS A 418 -1.38 30.15 -9.96
CA CYS A 418 -0.85 30.96 -8.85
C CYS A 418 -1.07 32.47 -9.07
N MET A 419 -0.98 32.96 -10.31
CA MET A 419 -1.27 34.36 -10.64
C MET A 419 -2.77 34.68 -10.55
N LEU A 420 -3.65 33.75 -10.95
CA LEU A 420 -5.11 33.87 -10.80
C LEU A 420 -5.54 33.98 -9.32
N ILE A 421 -4.88 33.24 -8.42
CA ILE A 421 -5.15 33.29 -6.98
C ILE A 421 -4.68 34.61 -6.37
N LEU A 422 -3.54 35.15 -6.82
CA LEU A 422 -3.07 36.48 -6.42
C LEU A 422 -4.01 37.59 -6.93
N ASP A 423 -4.51 37.50 -8.17
CA ASP A 423 -5.49 38.45 -8.71
C ASP A 423 -6.83 38.42 -7.95
N GLN A 424 -7.28 37.24 -7.53
CA GLN A 424 -8.50 37.09 -6.71
C GLN A 424 -8.32 37.63 -5.29
N LEU A 425 -7.12 37.53 -4.71
CA LEU A 425 -6.80 38.11 -3.41
C LEU A 425 -6.80 39.65 -3.39
N PHE A 426 -6.54 40.29 -4.54
CA PHE A 426 -6.48 41.75 -4.65
C PHE A 426 -7.73 42.40 -5.28
N SER A 427 -8.58 41.64 -5.97
CA SER A 427 -9.86 42.15 -6.52
C SER A 427 -11.01 42.18 -5.51
N ALA A 428 -10.88 41.54 -4.34
CA ALA A 428 -11.91 41.52 -3.29
C ALA A 428 -11.63 42.54 -2.18
N ALA A 429 -11.68 43.84 -2.51
CA ALA A 429 -11.77 44.92 -1.52
C ALA A 429 -13.05 45.72 -1.78
N PRO A 430 -14.11 45.55 -0.97
CA PRO A 430 -15.23 46.47 -0.99
C PRO A 430 -14.80 47.79 -0.34
N LEU A 431 -14.89 48.87 -1.11
CA LEU A 431 -15.04 50.23 -0.61
C LEU A 431 -16.34 50.31 0.18
N ASN A 432 -16.30 50.53 1.50
CA ASN A 432 -17.42 51.15 2.19
C ASN A 432 -17.00 51.85 3.48
N ASP A 433 -17.59 53.03 3.64
CA ASP A 433 -17.27 54.12 4.56
C ASP A 433 -17.49 53.83 6.06
N GLY A 434 -16.67 54.46 6.90
CA GLY A 434 -16.97 54.64 8.32
C GLY A 434 -15.79 55.05 9.21
N GLY A 435 -15.50 56.35 9.28
CA GLY A 435 -15.04 56.99 10.53
C GLY A 435 -13.53 57.21 10.76
N ALA A 436 -13.07 58.41 10.39
CA ALA A 436 -12.09 59.29 11.05
C ALA A 436 -10.73 58.72 11.53
N ALA A 437 -9.65 59.00 10.79
CA ALA A 437 -8.73 60.11 11.06
C ALA A 437 -7.36 59.93 10.34
N ASP A 438 -6.93 61.01 9.68
CA ASP A 438 -5.58 61.41 9.24
C ASP A 438 -4.72 60.51 8.34
N GLY A 439 -4.37 61.06 7.16
CA GLY A 439 -3.23 60.60 6.37
C GLY A 439 -3.33 60.87 4.87
N ALA A 440 -3.34 62.13 4.45
CA ALA A 440 -3.25 62.51 3.04
C ALA A 440 -1.84 62.23 2.46
N SER A 441 -1.56 60.99 2.04
CA SER A 441 -0.34 60.70 1.26
C SER A 441 -0.39 59.46 0.33
N ASP A 442 -1.53 58.80 0.10
CA ASP A 442 -1.51 57.51 -0.65
C ASP A 442 -2.49 57.37 -1.83
N GLN A 443 -3.09 58.46 -2.31
CA GLN A 443 -4.01 58.39 -3.47
C GLN A 443 -3.33 58.60 -4.85
N ARG A 444 -2.07 59.06 -4.92
CA ARG A 444 -1.36 59.23 -6.22
C ARG A 444 -0.68 57.95 -6.72
N GLY A 445 -0.32 57.02 -5.84
CA GLY A 445 0.34 55.76 -6.21
C GLY A 445 -0.60 54.75 -6.87
N LEU A 446 -1.83 54.64 -6.35
CA LEU A 446 -2.84 53.68 -6.82
C LEU A 446 -3.39 54.02 -8.21
N PHE A 447 -3.57 55.31 -8.53
CA PHE A 447 -4.02 55.75 -9.87
C PHE A 447 -2.96 55.49 -10.96
N GLY A 448 -1.68 55.59 -10.62
CA GLY A 448 -0.57 55.32 -11.55
C GLY A 448 -0.38 53.82 -11.85
N LEU A 449 -0.77 52.94 -10.92
CA LEU A 449 -0.68 51.50 -11.09
C LEU A 449 -1.81 50.98 -12.01
N GLN A 450 -3.03 51.52 -11.86
CA GLN A 450 -4.20 51.15 -12.67
C GLN A 450 -4.01 51.50 -14.16
N MET A 451 -3.49 52.69 -14.47
CA MET A 451 -3.22 53.08 -15.87
C MET A 451 -2.14 52.22 -16.54
N ARG A 452 -1.15 51.72 -15.78
CA ARG A 452 -0.10 50.84 -16.31
C ARG A 452 -0.62 49.42 -16.57
N LEU A 453 -1.57 48.95 -15.76
CA LEU A 453 -2.25 47.68 -15.96
C LEU A 453 -3.18 47.71 -17.19
N ASP A 454 -3.90 48.81 -17.41
CA ASP A 454 -4.77 48.97 -18.57
C ASP A 454 -4.01 49.14 -19.90
N ALA A 455 -2.80 49.72 -19.86
CA ALA A 455 -1.91 49.77 -21.03
C ALA A 455 -1.39 48.38 -21.40
N HIS A 456 -1.01 47.56 -20.42
CA HIS A 456 -0.52 46.20 -20.65
C HIS A 456 -1.62 45.24 -21.12
N ARG A 457 -2.87 45.47 -20.71
CA ARG A 457 -4.05 44.72 -21.19
C ARG A 457 -4.27 44.85 -22.70
N ARG A 458 -3.89 45.99 -23.30
CA ARG A 458 -4.02 46.23 -24.76
C ARG A 458 -2.89 45.60 -25.58
N GLU A 459 -1.73 45.36 -24.99
CA GLU A 459 -0.61 44.66 -25.64
C GLU A 459 -0.83 43.14 -25.69
N LEU A 460 -1.39 42.56 -24.63
CA LEU A 460 -1.70 41.12 -24.54
C LEU A 460 -2.68 40.64 -25.63
N SER A 461 -3.64 41.47 -26.04
CA SER A 461 -4.59 41.17 -27.12
C SER A 461 -3.95 41.04 -28.51
N LYS A 462 -2.69 41.47 -28.71
CA LYS A 462 -2.02 41.46 -30.02
C LYS A 462 -1.06 40.29 -30.23
N HIS A 463 -0.73 39.51 -29.19
CA HIS A 463 0.30 38.46 -29.26
C HIS A 463 -0.24 37.01 -29.31
N ASP A 464 -1.53 36.78 -29.07
CA ASP A 464 -2.09 35.43 -29.04
C ASP A 464 -2.34 34.79 -30.43
N ASN A 465 -2.03 35.48 -31.53
CA ASN A 465 -2.28 34.96 -32.89
C ASN A 465 -1.05 34.41 -33.63
N HIS A 466 0.15 34.35 -33.02
CA HIS A 466 1.36 33.99 -33.79
C HIS A 466 2.15 32.74 -33.34
N HIS A 467 1.75 32.03 -32.28
CA HIS A 467 2.56 30.92 -31.75
C HIS A 467 1.97 29.50 -31.89
N LEU A 468 1.02 29.27 -32.80
CA LEU A 468 0.47 27.94 -33.08
C LEU A 468 1.16 27.18 -34.25
N GLN A 469 2.27 27.68 -34.78
CA GLN A 469 3.03 26.98 -35.82
C GLN A 469 4.52 27.14 -35.54
N GLN A 470 5.16 26.08 -35.03
CA GLN A 470 6.59 25.70 -35.11
C GLN A 470 7.10 25.14 -33.79
N ALA A 471 7.03 23.81 -33.64
CA ALA A 471 7.87 23.05 -32.71
C ALA A 471 8.02 21.60 -33.22
N HIS A 472 8.81 21.43 -34.28
CA HIS A 472 9.44 20.16 -34.67
C HIS A 472 10.90 20.50 -34.98
N GLN A 473 11.84 20.00 -34.18
CA GLN A 473 13.23 19.60 -34.52
C GLN A 473 14.17 19.69 -33.29
N ASP A 474 14.44 18.51 -32.72
CA ASP A 474 15.74 17.96 -32.31
C ASP A 474 16.64 18.56 -31.19
N PRO A 475 17.50 17.69 -30.58
CA PRO A 475 17.80 17.65 -29.14
C PRO A 475 19.26 18.03 -28.80
N GLU A 476 19.57 17.94 -27.50
CA GLU A 476 20.87 18.06 -26.79
C GLU A 476 21.06 19.34 -25.96
N GLU A 477 20.94 19.19 -24.63
CA GLU A 477 21.78 19.88 -23.63
C GLU A 477 21.53 19.27 -22.23
N GLU A 478 22.56 18.73 -21.58
CA GLU A 478 22.55 18.44 -20.13
C GLU A 478 22.57 19.75 -19.32
N PRO A 479 22.04 19.74 -18.08
CA PRO A 479 22.86 20.33 -17.01
C PRO A 479 22.77 19.65 -15.64
N GLY A 480 23.91 19.68 -14.94
CA GLY A 480 24.06 19.44 -13.50
C GLY A 480 23.56 20.59 -12.60
N PRO A 481 24.11 20.73 -11.38
CA PRO A 481 23.35 20.51 -10.15
C PRO A 481 22.76 21.79 -9.54
N ALA A 482 21.49 21.75 -9.14
CA ALA A 482 20.89 22.73 -8.22
C ALA A 482 19.66 22.14 -7.49
N GLY A 483 19.86 21.01 -6.82
CA GLY A 483 19.00 20.54 -5.74
C GLY A 483 19.21 21.39 -4.50
N ALA A 484 18.25 22.25 -4.16
CA ALA A 484 18.05 22.85 -2.84
C ALA A 484 16.78 23.73 -2.78
N GLY A 485 16.27 24.22 -3.93
CA GLY A 485 15.11 25.13 -3.97
C GLY A 485 13.74 24.48 -4.14
N ALA A 486 13.67 23.17 -4.44
CA ALA A 486 12.42 22.47 -4.74
C ALA A 486 11.60 22.10 -3.49
N VAL A 487 12.21 22.13 -2.30
CA VAL A 487 11.58 21.67 -1.05
C VAL A 487 10.74 22.76 -0.37
N LEU A 488 11.01 24.05 -0.61
CA LEU A 488 10.26 25.12 0.08
C LEU A 488 8.90 25.47 -0.56
N CYS A 489 8.66 25.13 -1.83
CA CYS A 489 7.42 25.54 -2.50
C CYS A 489 6.25 24.56 -2.31
N CYS A 490 6.51 23.29 -1.99
CA CYS A 490 5.45 22.33 -1.65
C CYS A 490 4.97 22.46 -0.20
N ALA A 491 5.80 22.95 0.72
CA ALA A 491 5.44 23.09 2.14
C ALA A 491 4.41 24.20 2.42
N ALA A 492 4.30 25.22 1.54
CA ALA A 492 3.33 26.30 1.70
C ALA A 492 1.93 26.01 1.10
N LEU A 493 1.77 24.88 0.41
CA LEU A 493 0.50 24.44 -0.20
C LEU A 493 -0.22 23.37 0.65
N HIS A 494 0.30 23.02 1.83
CA HIS A 494 -0.30 22.05 2.76
C HIS A 494 -0.58 22.58 4.17
N CYS A 495 -0.29 23.86 4.44
CA CYS A 495 -0.86 24.61 5.57
C CYS A 495 -1.94 25.56 5.05
#